data_AF-A0A5C5H870-F1
#
_entry.id   AF-A0A5C5H870-F1
#
_cell.length_a   1.000
_cell.length_b   1.000
_cell.length_c   1.000
_cell.angle_alpha   90.00
_cell.angle_beta   90.00
_cell.angle_gamma   90.00
#
_symmetry.space_group_name_H-M   'P 1'
#
loop_
_entity.id
_entity.type
_entity.pdbx_description
1 polymer ?
#
loop_
_entity_poly.entity_id
_entity_poly.type
_entity_poly.pdbx_seq_one_letter_code
_entity_poly.pdbx_strand_id
1 'polypeptide(L)' 'DVSVGGVLDLDKINVANTYCPKDGSVSRTATGAPLSCQSGIWKNIKFSFKIGGTFQVWPGQTVNLGRFKLCINTYRI' A
#
# COMPACT_ATOMS: atom_id res chain seq x y z
N ASP A 1 8.24 23.87 -5.81
CA ASP A 1 7.53 22.58 -5.68
C ASP A 1 7.28 22.05 -7.08
N VAL A 2 7.11 20.74 -7.25
CA VAL A 2 6.76 20.16 -8.55
C VAL A 2 5.34 19.65 -8.42
N SER A 3 4.41 20.35 -9.08
CA SER A 3 3.06 19.86 -9.29
C SER A 3 3.00 19.05 -10.56
N VAL A 4 2.36 17.89 -10.52
CA VAL A 4 2.36 16.91 -11.60
C VAL A 4 0.94 16.46 -11.86
N GLY A 5 0.49 16.63 -13.11
CA GLY A 5 -0.76 16.08 -13.63
C GLY A 5 -0.56 14.78 -14.41
N GLY A 6 0.59 14.12 -14.25
CA GLY A 6 1.01 12.95 -15.03
C GLY A 6 1.89 11.99 -14.23
N VAL A 7 2.69 11.18 -14.94
CA VAL A 7 3.60 10.19 -14.32
C VAL A 7 4.85 10.90 -13.78
N LEU A 8 5.22 10.56 -12.55
CA LEU A 8 6.48 10.95 -11.94
C LEU A 8 7.52 9.84 -12.16
N ASP A 9 8.45 10.06 -13.08
CA ASP A 9 9.62 9.21 -13.22
C ASP A 9 10.73 9.65 -12.27
N LEU A 10 11.32 8.68 -11.58
CA LEU A 10 12.39 8.91 -10.64
C LEU A 10 13.73 8.48 -11.23
N ASP A 11 14.66 9.42 -11.27
CA ASP A 11 16.06 9.18 -11.65
C ASP A 11 16.75 8.18 -10.70
N LYS A 12 16.32 8.15 -9.43
CA LYS A 12 16.88 7.27 -8.40
C LYS A 12 15.80 6.57 -7.59
N ILE A 13 16.01 5.26 -7.42
CA ILE A 13 15.25 4.42 -6.51
C ILE A 13 15.98 4.30 -5.17
N ASN A 14 15.24 4.05 -4.10
CA ASN A 14 15.78 3.92 -2.75
C ASN A 14 15.41 2.58 -2.12
N VAL A 15 16.09 2.25 -1.02
CA VAL A 15 15.83 1.05 -0.22
C VAL A 15 15.10 1.46 1.06
N ALA A 16 14.17 0.62 1.52
CA ALA A 16 13.50 0.86 2.79
C ALA A 16 14.49 0.79 3.97
N ASN A 17 14.22 1.57 5.01
CA ASN A 17 15.01 1.70 6.23
C ASN A 17 16.42 2.31 6.05
N THR A 18 16.69 2.97 4.92
CA THR A 18 17.93 3.75 4.75
C THR A 18 17.69 5.25 4.95
N TYR A 19 18.77 6.00 5.14
CA TYR A 19 18.72 7.45 5.30
C TYR A 19 18.08 8.14 4.08
N CYS A 20 17.22 9.13 4.34
CA CYS A 20 16.65 9.98 3.32
C CYS A 20 16.94 11.46 3.61
N PRO A 21 17.27 12.25 2.58
CA PRO A 21 17.83 13.60 2.75
C PRO A 21 16.79 14.65 3.15
N LYS A 22 15.51 14.45 2.81
CA LYS A 22 14.44 15.43 3.04
C LYS A 22 13.12 14.76 3.36
N ASP A 23 12.59 15.04 4.55
CA ASP A 23 11.28 14.57 4.98
C ASP A 23 10.18 15.01 4.02
N GLY A 24 9.26 14.07 3.73
CA GLY A 24 8.17 14.26 2.76
C GLY A 24 8.55 13.95 1.31
N SER A 25 9.81 13.63 1.00
CA SER A 25 10.17 13.10 -0.33
C SER A 25 9.52 11.75 -0.59
N VAL A 26 9.17 11.50 -1.85
CA VAL A 26 8.59 10.24 -2.32
C VAL A 26 9.60 9.53 -3.21
N SER A 27 9.73 8.21 -3.07
CA SER A 27 10.55 7.38 -3.94
C SER A 27 9.92 6.01 -4.19
N ARG A 28 10.63 5.11 -4.87
CA ARG A 28 10.21 3.72 -5.09
C ARG A 28 11.38 2.76 -4.92
N THR A 29 11.09 1.50 -4.60
CA THR A 29 12.07 0.40 -4.60
C THR A 29 12.33 -0.12 -6.02
N ALA A 30 13.31 -1.00 -6.18
CA ALA A 30 13.58 -1.71 -7.45
C ALA A 30 12.37 -2.51 -7.96
N THR A 31 11.55 -3.04 -7.05
CA THR A 31 10.30 -3.76 -7.37
C THR A 31 9.12 -2.83 -7.62
N GLY A 32 9.31 -1.51 -7.48
CA GLY A 32 8.28 -0.50 -7.68
C GLY A 32 7.38 -0.23 -6.48
N ALA A 33 7.70 -0.74 -5.30
CA ALA A 33 6.97 -0.41 -4.09
C ALA A 33 7.22 1.06 -3.71
N PRO A 34 6.18 1.86 -3.42
CA PRO A 34 6.35 3.27 -3.09
C PRO A 34 6.93 3.46 -1.68
N LEU A 35 7.86 4.41 -1.57
CA LEU A 35 8.56 4.82 -0.36
C LEU A 35 8.24 6.28 -0.03
N SER A 36 8.15 6.59 1.26
CA SER A 36 8.07 7.97 1.77
C SER A 36 9.18 8.21 2.76
N CYS A 37 9.81 9.38 2.68
CA CYS A 37 10.80 9.81 3.66
C CYS A 37 10.09 10.34 4.90
N GLN A 38 10.29 9.67 6.04
CA GLN A 38 9.67 10.01 7.31
C GLN A 38 10.72 9.99 8.42
N SER A 39 10.99 11.14 9.02
CA SER A 39 11.97 11.31 10.08
C SER A 39 13.39 10.92 9.65
N GLY A 40 13.79 11.32 8.44
CA GLY A 40 15.11 11.04 7.88
C GLY A 40 15.33 9.59 7.45
N ILE A 41 14.27 8.76 7.41
CA ILE A 41 14.35 7.36 6.97
C ILE A 41 13.30 7.06 5.89
N TRP A 42 13.70 6.30 4.85
CA TRP A 42 12.78 5.76 3.87
C TRP A 42 11.88 4.69 4.47
N LYS A 43 10.57 4.91 4.48
CA LYS A 43 9.57 3.95 4.96
C LYS A 43 8.67 3.50 3.82
N ASN A 44 8.33 2.21 3.83
CA ASN A 44 7.32 1.65 2.94
C ASN A 44 5.96 2.28 3.22
N ILE A 45 5.28 2.72 2.17
CA ILE A 45 3.90 3.16 2.26
C ILE A 45 3.03 1.91 2.32
N LYS A 46 2.46 1.64 3.51
CA LYS A 46 1.48 0.57 3.70
C LYS A 46 0.09 1.13 3.46
N PHE A 47 -0.52 0.77 2.34
CA PHE A 47 -1.92 1.05 2.11
C PHE A 47 -2.76 -0.04 2.77
N SER A 48 -3.56 0.34 3.77
CA SER A 48 -4.53 -0.54 4.43
C SER A 48 -5.93 0.04 4.22
N PHE A 49 -6.71 -0.57 3.34
CA PHE A 49 -8.11 -0.24 3.17
C PHE A 49 -8.96 -1.17 4.03
N LYS A 50 -9.72 -0.59 4.97
CA LYS A 50 -10.74 -1.33 5.71
C LYS A 50 -12.02 -1.31 4.87
N ILE A 51 -12.39 -2.46 4.31
CA ILE A 51 -13.70 -2.61 3.65
C ILE A 51 -14.75 -2.83 4.75
N GLY A 52 -15.61 -1.83 4.98
CA GLY A 52 -16.78 -1.93 5.85
C GLY A 52 -18.01 -2.43 5.09
N GLY A 53 -17.91 -3.59 4.43
CA GLY A 53 -18.98 -4.12 3.57
C GLY A 53 -19.38 -5.54 3.95
N THR A 54 -20.63 -5.91 3.63
CA THR A 54 -21.11 -7.29 3.72
C THR A 54 -20.66 -8.08 2.50
N PHE A 55 -19.95 -9.20 2.69
CA PHE A 55 -19.69 -10.15 1.62
C PHE A 55 -20.84 -11.18 1.59
N GLN A 56 -21.55 -11.32 0.47
CA GLN A 56 -22.55 -12.37 0.29
C GLN A 56 -21.90 -13.53 -0.47
N VAL A 57 -21.90 -14.72 0.14
CA VAL A 57 -21.47 -15.98 -0.50
C VAL A 57 -22.66 -16.94 -0.53
N TRP A 58 -22.87 -17.59 -1.67
CA TRP A 58 -23.92 -18.60 -1.85
C TRP A 58 -23.33 -20.01 -1.72
N PRO A 59 -24.14 -21.04 -1.37
CA PRO A 59 -23.67 -22.41 -1.32
C PRO A 59 -23.04 -22.84 -2.67
N GLY A 60 -21.82 -23.36 -2.63
CA GLY A 60 -21.07 -23.78 -3.83
C GLY A 60 -20.18 -22.70 -4.46
N GLN A 61 -20.09 -21.48 -3.90
CA GLN A 61 -19.13 -20.48 -4.36
C GLN A 61 -17.87 -20.40 -3.51
N THR A 62 -16.72 -20.36 -4.19
CA THR A 62 -15.41 -20.03 -3.61
C THR A 62 -14.99 -18.66 -4.11
N VAL A 63 -14.63 -17.75 -3.20
CA VAL A 63 -14.11 -16.41 -3.53
C VAL A 63 -12.67 -16.26 -3.05
N ASN A 64 -11.78 -15.78 -3.93
CA ASN A 64 -10.37 -15.57 -3.60
C ASN A 64 -10.17 -14.14 -3.08
N LEU A 65 -10.01 -14.00 -1.76
CA LEU A 65 -9.87 -12.71 -1.06
C LEU A 65 -8.40 -12.22 -1.05
N GLY A 66 -7.53 -12.75 -1.90
CA GLY A 66 -6.13 -12.33 -1.95
C GLY A 66 -5.44 -12.30 -0.57
N ARG A 67 -4.80 -11.18 -0.21
CA ARG A 67 -4.05 -11.00 1.05
C ARG A 67 -4.86 -10.40 2.21
N PHE A 68 -6.18 -10.41 2.16
CA PHE A 68 -7.00 -9.84 3.24
C PHE A 68 -7.17 -10.83 4.41
N LYS A 69 -6.99 -10.34 5.64
CA LYS A 69 -7.34 -11.08 6.86
C LYS A 69 -8.83 -10.90 7.12
N LEU A 70 -9.64 -11.91 6.80
CA LEU A 70 -11.08 -11.90 7.06
C LEU A 70 -11.33 -12.26 8.53
N CYS A 71 -12.01 -11.38 9.27
CA CYS A 71 -12.57 -11.69 10.58
C CYS A 71 -14.10 -11.78 10.43
N ILE A 72 -14.67 -12.97 10.56
CA ILE A 72 -16.11 -13.19 10.46
C ILE A 72 -16.71 -13.00 11.85
N ASN A 73 -17.46 -11.92 12.07
CA ASN A 73 -18.15 -11.67 13.35
C ASN A 73 -19.50 -12.39 13.43
N THR A 74 -20.17 -12.61 12.30
CA THR A 74 -21.47 -13.29 12.23
C THR A 74 -21.60 -13.93 10.85
N TYR A 75 -21.97 -15.21 10.82
CA TYR A 75 -22.39 -15.89 9.60
C TYR A 75 -23.85 -16.32 9.78
N ARG A 76 -24.63 -16.26 8.70
CA ARG A 76 -25.97 -16.82 8.63
C ARG A 76 -25.94 -17.90 7.55
N ILE A 77 -26.47 -19.07 7.84
CA ILE A 77 -26.65 -20.18 6.89
C ILE A 77 -28.04 -20.03 6.29
#